data_AF-A0A2X2WG47-F1
#
_entry.id   AF-A0A2X2WG47-F1
#
_cell.length_a   1.000
_cell.length_b   1.000
_cell.length_c   1.000
_cell.angle_alpha   90.00
_cell.angle_beta   90.00
_cell.angle_gamma   90.00
#
_symmetry.space_group_name_H-M   'P 1'
#
loop_
_entity.id
_entity.type
_entity.pdbx_description
1 polymer ?
#
loop_
_entity_poly.entity_id
_entity_poly.type
_entity_poly.pdbx_seq_one_letter_code
_entity_poly.pdbx_strand_id
1 'polypeptide(L)'
;MDGILRKALSSQQLAARIDAYDEAQNILAKELPILPLASSLRLQAYRYDIKGLVLSPFGNASFAGVSREKEDEVKKTMIIFTLRRFLLLLVTLFFLTFIGFSLSYFTPHAPLQGASLWNAWVFWFNSLIHWDFGVSSINGQLISEQLKEVFPATMELCILAFGFALMVGIPVGMLAGVTRNKWPDRFISALALVGFSIPVFWLALLLTPVFLAHARLAAGIRSF
;
A
#
# COMPACT_ATOMS: atom_id res chain seq x y z
N MET A 1 29.73 20.69 -35.09
CA MET A 1 29.81 19.46 -34.27
C MET A 1 31.23 19.21 -33.74
N ASP A 2 32.23 18.96 -34.61
CA ASP A 2 33.57 18.50 -34.21
C ASP A 2 34.36 19.47 -33.32
N GLY A 3 34.25 20.79 -33.56
CA GLY A 3 34.92 21.80 -32.74
C GLY A 3 34.44 21.82 -31.28
N ILE A 4 33.15 21.59 -31.06
CA ILE A 4 32.52 21.58 -29.73
C ILE A 4 32.92 20.30 -28.98
N LEU A 5 32.90 19.14 -29.66
CA LEU A 5 33.34 17.86 -29.09
C LEU A 5 34.83 17.91 -28.71
N ARG A 6 35.67 18.52 -29.56
CA ARG A 6 37.11 18.68 -29.27
C ARG A 6 37.34 19.61 -28.07
N LYS A 7 36.57 20.70 -27.95
CA LYS A 7 36.58 21.59 -26.78
C LYS A 7 36.16 20.84 -25.50
N ALA A 8 35.12 20.01 -25.57
CA ALA A 8 34.65 19.17 -24.45
C ALA A 8 35.67 18.10 -24.02
N LEU A 9 36.42 17.52 -24.97
CA LEU A 9 37.47 16.53 -24.69
C LEU A 9 38.72 17.17 -24.07
N SER A 10 39.05 18.41 -24.45
CA SER A 10 40.23 19.14 -23.97
C SER A 10 40.02 19.86 -22.63
N SER A 11 38.77 20.04 -22.21
CA SER A 11 38.41 20.79 -21.00
C SER A 11 38.49 19.90 -19.75
N GLN A 12 39.21 20.33 -18.71
CA GLN A 12 39.29 19.62 -17.42
C GLN A 12 38.10 19.91 -16.49
N GLN A 13 37.46 21.08 -16.64
CA GLN A 13 36.35 21.50 -15.80
C GLN A 13 35.03 20.83 -16.23
N LEU A 14 34.36 20.12 -15.31
CA LEU A 14 33.13 19.39 -15.60
C LEU A 14 32.01 20.29 -16.17
N ALA A 15 31.82 21.48 -15.61
CA ALA A 15 30.79 22.43 -16.07
C ALA A 15 30.95 22.78 -17.56
N ALA A 16 32.17 23.15 -17.98
CA ALA A 16 32.47 23.48 -19.37
C ALA A 16 32.26 22.29 -20.34
N ARG A 17 32.40 21.05 -19.84
CA ARG A 17 32.12 19.84 -20.63
C ARG A 17 30.62 19.59 -20.78
N ILE A 18 29.85 19.82 -19.72
CA ILE A 18 28.38 19.72 -19.74
C ILE A 18 27.81 20.71 -20.76
N ASP A 19 28.21 21.98 -20.68
CA ASP A 19 27.73 23.02 -21.60
C ASP A 19 28.04 22.67 -23.06
N ALA A 20 29.24 22.13 -23.33
CA ALA A 20 29.63 21.70 -24.66
C ALA A 20 28.85 20.46 -25.16
N TYR A 21 28.53 19.50 -24.29
CA TYR A 21 27.70 18.34 -24.66
C TYR A 21 26.24 18.73 -24.92
N ASP A 22 25.69 19.66 -24.15
CA ASP A 22 24.34 20.20 -24.37
C ASP A 22 24.26 20.95 -25.72
N GLU A 23 25.27 21.76 -26.04
CA GLU A 23 25.36 22.43 -27.34
C GLU A 23 25.46 21.42 -28.50
N ALA A 24 26.27 20.36 -28.33
CA ALA A 24 26.38 19.29 -29.31
C ALA A 24 25.07 18.50 -29.49
N GLN A 25 24.35 18.19 -28.40
CA GLN A 25 23.05 17.52 -28.46
C GLN A 25 21.99 18.39 -29.17
N ASN A 26 21.98 19.70 -28.93
CA ASN A 26 21.08 20.64 -29.59
C ASN A 26 21.32 20.73 -31.11
N ILE A 27 22.58 20.68 -31.55
CA ILE A 27 22.92 20.63 -32.98
C ILE A 27 22.48 19.28 -33.57
N LEU A 28 22.79 18.17 -32.88
CA LEU A 28 22.42 16.82 -33.30
C LEU A 28 20.90 16.68 -33.48
N ALA A 29 20.11 17.24 -32.56
CA ALA A 29 18.65 17.21 -32.62
C ALA A 29 18.06 18.03 -33.79
N LYS A 30 18.79 19.04 -34.29
CA LYS A 30 18.38 19.84 -35.46
C LYS A 30 18.79 19.21 -36.78
N GLU A 31 19.96 18.60 -36.84
CA GLU A 31 20.57 18.14 -38.10
C GLU A 31 20.29 16.65 -38.41
N LEU A 32 20.08 15.81 -37.40
CA LEU A 32 19.82 14.38 -37.60
C LEU A 32 18.35 14.04 -37.30
N PRO A 33 17.64 13.34 -38.19
CA PRO A 33 16.26 12.87 -37.96
C PRO A 33 16.23 11.63 -37.06
N ILE A 34 17.03 11.59 -35.98
CA ILE A 34 17.02 10.51 -35.00
C ILE A 34 16.11 10.88 -33.82
N LEU A 35 15.03 10.12 -33.65
CA LEU A 35 14.13 10.23 -32.51
C LEU A 35 14.55 9.22 -31.44
N PRO A 36 15.21 9.63 -30.33
CA PRO A 36 15.48 8.71 -29.23
C PRO A 36 14.16 8.25 -28.61
N LEU A 37 13.85 6.96 -28.76
CA LEU A 37 12.53 6.41 -28.40
C LEU A 37 12.40 6.05 -26.92
N ALA A 38 13.48 5.58 -26.28
CA ALA A 38 13.44 5.14 -24.89
C ALA A 38 14.83 5.05 -24.25
N SER A 39 14.86 5.18 -22.92
CA SER A 39 15.95 4.72 -22.06
C SER A 39 15.47 3.47 -21.32
N SER A 40 16.21 2.36 -21.43
CA SER A 40 15.79 1.06 -20.88
C SER A 40 16.16 0.94 -19.40
N LEU A 41 15.20 0.57 -18.55
CA LEU A 41 15.52 0.07 -17.20
C LEU A 41 16.11 -1.34 -17.31
N ARG A 42 17.29 -1.56 -16.75
CA ARG A 42 17.89 -2.90 -16.65
C ARG A 42 17.56 -3.51 -15.30
N LEU A 43 16.69 -4.51 -15.30
CA LEU A 43 16.41 -5.36 -14.15
C LEU A 43 17.24 -6.63 -14.24
N GLN A 44 17.99 -6.94 -13.19
CA GLN A 44 18.80 -8.16 -13.12
C GLN A 44 18.42 -8.93 -11.85
N ALA A 45 17.82 -10.10 -12.02
CA ALA A 45 17.52 -10.99 -10.92
C ALA A 45 18.80 -11.70 -10.46
N TYR A 46 18.99 -11.77 -9.15
CA TYR A 46 20.06 -12.54 -8.54
C TYR A 46 19.51 -13.32 -7.35
N ARG A 47 20.19 -14.39 -6.97
CA ARG A 47 19.76 -15.20 -5.83
C ARG A 47 19.98 -14.42 -4.53
N TYR A 48 19.06 -14.58 -3.59
CA TYR A 48 19.07 -13.85 -2.32
C TYR A 48 20.31 -14.13 -1.44
N ASP A 49 21.01 -15.25 -1.67
CA ASP A 49 22.20 -15.69 -0.93
C ASP A 49 23.51 -15.11 -1.48
N ILE A 50 23.44 -14.27 -2.52
CA ILE A 50 24.61 -13.61 -3.12
C ILE A 50 24.84 -12.26 -2.44
N LYS A 51 26.04 -12.06 -1.90
CA LYS A 51 26.49 -10.78 -1.32
C LYS A 51 27.64 -10.20 -2.14
N GLY A 52 27.72 -8.87 -2.18
CA GLY A 52 28.81 -8.15 -2.85
C GLY A 52 28.69 -8.04 -4.38
N LEU A 53 27.54 -8.40 -4.96
CA LEU A 53 27.30 -8.21 -6.40
C LEU A 53 27.14 -6.72 -6.71
N VAL A 54 28.05 -6.18 -7.53
CA VAL A 54 27.99 -4.78 -7.97
C VAL A 54 27.57 -4.74 -9.44
N LEU A 55 26.43 -4.09 -9.68
CA LEU A 55 25.90 -3.86 -11.03
C LEU A 55 26.36 -2.49 -11.51
N SER A 56 27.10 -2.45 -12.62
CA SER A 56 27.56 -1.21 -13.23
C SER A 56 26.45 -0.56 -14.05
N PRO A 57 26.34 0.79 -14.06
CA PRO A 57 25.43 1.50 -14.94
C PRO A 57 25.74 1.27 -16.43
N PHE A 58 26.96 0.80 -16.76
CA PHE A 58 27.38 0.50 -18.14
C PHE A 58 27.01 -0.92 -18.60
N GLY A 59 26.22 -1.66 -17.80
CA GLY A 59 25.69 -2.99 -18.18
C GLY A 59 26.60 -4.17 -17.85
N ASN A 60 27.77 -3.93 -17.24
CA ASN A 60 28.64 -4.98 -16.73
C ASN A 60 28.25 -5.35 -15.30
N ALA A 61 28.34 -6.63 -14.94
CA ALA A 61 28.26 -7.09 -13.56
C ALA A 61 29.66 -7.45 -13.07
N SER A 62 30.08 -6.88 -11.94
CA SER A 62 31.34 -7.27 -11.30
C SER A 62 31.08 -8.41 -10.34
N PHE A 63 31.73 -9.54 -10.60
CA PHE A 63 31.75 -10.69 -9.69
C PHE A 63 32.95 -10.66 -8.72
N ALA A 64 33.81 -9.64 -8.83
CA ALA A 64 34.93 -9.48 -7.92
C ALA A 64 34.42 -9.15 -6.50
N GLY A 65 34.77 -9.98 -5.51
CA GLY A 65 34.29 -9.85 -4.15
C GLY A 65 32.89 -10.43 -3.90
N VAL A 66 32.29 -11.09 -4.91
CA VAL A 66 31.02 -11.78 -4.72
C VAL A 66 31.24 -13.06 -3.94
N SER A 67 30.52 -13.19 -2.83
CA SER A 67 30.50 -14.40 -2.02
C SER A 67 29.07 -14.92 -1.89
N ARG A 68 28.96 -16.24 -1.71
CA ARG A 68 27.71 -16.84 -1.26
C ARG A 68 27.71 -16.90 0.24
N GLU A 69 26.63 -16.40 0.82
CA GLU A 69 26.35 -16.57 2.23
C GLU A 69 26.16 -18.08 2.49
N LYS A 70 26.76 -18.59 3.57
CA LYS A 70 26.62 -20.00 3.92
C LYS A 70 25.14 -20.32 4.13
N GLU A 71 24.71 -21.48 3.65
CA GLU A 71 23.30 -21.90 3.75
C GLU A 71 22.78 -21.88 5.19
N ASP A 72 23.64 -22.18 6.16
CA ASP A 72 23.31 -22.10 7.59
C ASP A 72 23.02 -20.66 8.06
N GLU A 73 23.78 -19.67 7.58
CA GLU A 73 23.59 -18.25 7.92
C GLU A 73 22.31 -17.69 7.28
N VAL A 74 22.04 -18.09 6.04
CA VAL A 74 20.77 -17.82 5.36
C VAL A 74 19.60 -18.36 6.17
N LYS A 75 19.65 -19.64 6.53
CA LYS A 75 18.58 -20.32 7.26
C LYS A 75 18.35 -19.67 8.62
N LYS A 76 19.43 -19.36 9.33
CA LYS A 76 19.41 -18.61 10.60
C LYS A 76 18.74 -17.25 10.44
N THR A 77 19.08 -16.49 9.40
CA THR A 77 18.46 -15.19 9.12
C THR A 77 16.96 -15.31 8.87
N MET A 78 16.54 -16.28 8.06
CA MET A 78 15.13 -16.55 7.77
C MET A 78 14.35 -16.97 9.01
N ILE A 79 14.94 -17.83 9.86
CA ILE A 79 14.35 -18.23 11.14
C ILE A 79 14.18 -17.02 12.06
N ILE A 80 15.22 -16.19 12.21
CA ILE A 80 15.17 -14.98 13.05
C ILE A 80 14.09 -14.02 12.54
N PHE A 81 14.00 -13.79 11.25
CA PHE A 81 12.96 -12.94 10.66
C PHE A 81 11.55 -13.48 10.98
N THR A 82 11.34 -14.77 10.73
CA THR A 82 10.06 -15.44 10.99
C THR A 82 9.69 -15.36 12.48
N LEU A 83 10.67 -15.60 13.36
CA LEU A 83 10.49 -15.53 14.81
C LEU A 83 10.19 -14.10 15.29
N ARG A 84 10.86 -13.08 14.73
CA ARG A 84 10.55 -11.67 15.02
C ARG A 84 9.13 -11.31 14.61
N ARG A 85 8.70 -11.73 13.43
CA ARG A 85 7.34 -11.47 12.93
C ARG A 85 6.29 -12.18 13.77
N PHE A 86 6.56 -13.42 14.17
CA PHE A 86 5.70 -14.17 15.07
C PHE A 86 5.64 -13.55 16.49
N LEU A 87 6.79 -13.15 17.03
CA LEU A 87 6.86 -12.45 18.31
C LEU A 87 6.08 -11.13 18.27
N LEU A 88 6.21 -10.34 17.20
CA LEU A 88 5.43 -9.13 16.99
C LEU A 88 3.93 -9.44 17.04
N LEU A 89 3.49 -10.48 16.32
CA LEU A 89 2.10 -10.92 16.33
C LEU A 89 1.61 -11.27 17.74
N LEU A 90 2.39 -12.06 18.49
CA LEU A 90 2.04 -12.40 19.88
C LEU A 90 1.95 -11.17 20.77
N VAL A 91 2.89 -10.23 20.64
CA VAL A 91 2.88 -8.97 21.39
C VAL A 91 1.65 -8.14 21.03
N THR A 92 1.32 -8.01 19.75
CA THR A 92 0.11 -7.28 19.33
C THR A 92 -1.17 -7.92 19.86
N LEU A 93 -1.26 -9.26 19.85
CA LEU A 93 -2.41 -9.98 20.36
C LEU A 93 -2.53 -9.83 21.89
N PHE A 94 -1.40 -9.85 22.60
CA PHE A 94 -1.35 -9.57 24.03
C PHE A 94 -1.88 -8.17 24.36
N PHE A 95 -1.42 -7.13 23.66
CA PHE A 95 -1.92 -5.78 23.88
C PHE A 95 -3.41 -5.64 23.52
N LEU A 96 -3.86 -6.27 22.43
CA LEU A 96 -5.27 -6.25 22.02
C LEU A 96 -6.17 -6.92 23.05
N THR A 97 -5.77 -8.10 23.55
CA THR A 97 -6.50 -8.82 24.60
C THR A 97 -6.49 -8.06 25.91
N PHE A 98 -5.38 -7.45 26.29
CA PHE A 98 -5.27 -6.62 27.49
C PHE A 98 -6.20 -5.39 27.41
N ILE A 99 -6.20 -4.69 26.29
CA ILE A 99 -7.09 -3.54 26.06
C ILE A 99 -8.55 -4.00 26.07
N GLY A 100 -8.88 -5.10 25.39
CA GLY A 100 -10.24 -5.66 25.37
C GLY A 100 -10.75 -6.03 26.77
N PHE A 101 -9.93 -6.71 27.56
CA PHE A 101 -10.25 -7.05 28.95
C PHE A 101 -10.40 -5.79 29.81
N SER A 102 -9.48 -4.82 29.68
CA SER A 102 -9.52 -3.55 30.41
C SER A 102 -10.83 -2.79 30.13
N LEU A 103 -11.23 -2.69 28.85
CA LEU A 103 -12.50 -2.08 28.47
C LEU A 103 -13.70 -2.82 29.06
N SER A 104 -13.69 -4.16 29.04
CA SER A 104 -14.77 -4.96 29.63
C SER A 104 -14.81 -4.92 31.16
N TYR A 105 -13.69 -4.67 31.82
CA TYR A 105 -13.59 -4.65 33.28
C TYR A 105 -13.95 -3.26 33.85
N PHE A 106 -13.53 -2.18 33.18
CA PHE A 106 -13.76 -0.80 33.62
C PHE A 106 -15.04 -0.17 33.07
N THR A 107 -15.86 -0.90 32.31
CA THR A 107 -17.16 -0.40 31.83
C THR A 107 -18.19 -0.35 32.97
N PRO A 108 -18.95 0.75 33.09
CA PRO A 108 -20.09 0.82 34.03
C PRO A 108 -21.12 -0.28 33.70
N HIS A 109 -21.65 -0.97 34.71
CA HIS A 109 -22.55 -2.13 34.59
C HIS A 109 -21.90 -3.40 34.01
N ALA A 110 -20.58 -3.51 34.01
CA ALA A 110 -19.92 -4.75 33.60
C ALA A 110 -20.31 -5.91 34.53
N PRO A 111 -20.61 -7.11 33.97
CA PRO A 111 -20.96 -8.31 34.75
C PRO A 111 -19.84 -8.81 35.67
N LEU A 112 -18.65 -8.22 35.58
CA LEU A 112 -17.43 -8.58 36.31
C LEU A 112 -17.13 -7.67 37.50
N GLN A 113 -17.97 -6.66 37.78
CA GLN A 113 -17.76 -5.74 38.91
C GLN A 113 -17.82 -6.49 40.25
N GLY A 114 -16.68 -6.53 40.96
CA GLY A 114 -16.55 -7.16 42.28
C GLY A 114 -15.90 -8.55 42.29
N ALA A 115 -15.62 -9.15 41.13
CA ALA A 115 -14.83 -10.38 41.05
C ALA A 115 -13.32 -10.11 41.17
N SER A 116 -12.57 -11.10 41.66
CA SER A 116 -11.10 -11.02 41.62
C SER A 116 -10.62 -10.93 40.17
N LEU A 117 -9.52 -10.19 39.93
CA LEU A 117 -8.99 -9.95 38.58
C LEU A 117 -8.74 -11.27 37.81
N TRP A 118 -8.25 -12.30 38.50
CA TRP A 118 -8.01 -13.61 37.90
C TRP A 118 -9.30 -14.29 37.43
N ASN A 119 -10.33 -14.31 38.28
CA ASN A 119 -11.61 -14.93 37.92
C ASN A 119 -12.31 -14.16 36.80
N ALA A 120 -12.24 -12.83 36.84
CA ALA A 120 -12.77 -11.98 35.78
C ALA A 120 -12.08 -12.22 34.43
N TRP A 121 -10.74 -12.38 34.44
CA TRP A 121 -9.97 -12.68 33.25
C TRP A 121 -10.32 -14.05 32.67
N VAL A 122 -10.37 -15.10 33.51
CA VAL A 122 -10.72 -16.46 33.07
C VAL A 122 -12.13 -16.50 32.49
N PHE A 123 -13.09 -15.86 33.14
CA PHE A 123 -14.47 -15.77 32.66
C PHE A 123 -14.54 -15.06 31.30
N TRP A 124 -13.96 -13.85 31.20
CA TRP A 124 -13.95 -13.06 29.97
C TRP A 124 -13.31 -13.83 28.80
N PHE A 125 -12.17 -14.47 29.06
CA PHE A 125 -11.47 -15.26 28.04
C PHE A 125 -12.30 -16.48 27.59
N ASN A 126 -12.97 -17.16 28.53
CA ASN A 126 -13.84 -18.29 28.21
C ASN A 126 -15.07 -17.86 27.40
N SER A 127 -15.69 -16.72 27.74
CA SER A 127 -16.80 -16.13 26.98
C SER A 127 -16.39 -15.81 25.54
N LEU A 128 -15.20 -15.22 25.33
CA LEU A 128 -14.69 -14.94 23.99
C LEU A 128 -14.54 -16.20 23.13
N ILE A 129 -14.05 -17.30 23.70
CA ILE A 129 -13.91 -18.58 22.98
C ILE A 129 -15.27 -19.14 22.55
N HIS A 130 -16.32 -18.87 23.35
CA HIS A 130 -17.69 -19.32 23.08
C HIS A 130 -18.51 -18.33 22.24
N TRP A 131 -17.87 -17.35 21.57
CA TRP A 131 -18.54 -16.30 20.79
C TRP A 131 -19.47 -15.40 21.60
N ASP A 132 -19.27 -15.32 22.92
CA ASP A 132 -19.97 -14.39 23.80
C ASP A 132 -19.12 -13.14 24.02
N PHE A 133 -19.50 -12.06 23.34
CA PHE A 133 -18.86 -10.75 23.46
C PHE A 133 -19.51 -9.87 24.53
N GLY A 134 -20.52 -10.38 25.24
CA GLY A 134 -21.28 -9.62 26.22
C GLY A 134 -22.32 -8.68 25.60
N VAL A 135 -22.72 -7.69 26.40
CA VAL A 135 -23.76 -6.72 26.05
C VAL A 135 -23.17 -5.35 25.75
N SER A 136 -23.80 -4.63 24.83
CA SER A 136 -23.43 -3.27 24.47
C SER A 136 -23.76 -2.29 25.60
N SER A 137 -22.79 -1.46 25.96
CA SER A 137 -22.97 -0.40 26.98
C SER A 137 -23.94 0.72 26.54
N ILE A 138 -24.28 0.80 25.25
CA ILE A 138 -25.12 1.88 24.70
C ILE A 138 -26.61 1.48 24.75
N ASN A 139 -26.92 0.26 24.31
CA ASN A 139 -28.31 -0.18 24.09
C ASN A 139 -28.67 -1.47 24.84
N GLY A 140 -27.75 -2.06 25.60
CA GLY A 140 -28.02 -3.21 26.48
C GLY A 140 -28.27 -4.55 25.76
N GLN A 141 -28.16 -4.59 24.43
CA GLN A 141 -28.34 -5.79 23.63
C GLN A 141 -27.04 -6.59 23.52
N LEU A 142 -27.16 -7.89 23.20
CA LEU A 142 -26.03 -8.77 22.94
C LEU A 142 -25.24 -8.30 21.72
N ILE A 143 -23.93 -8.08 21.87
CA ILE A 143 -23.06 -7.62 20.79
C ILE A 143 -23.01 -8.66 19.65
N SER A 144 -23.09 -9.95 19.98
CA SER A 144 -23.10 -11.04 19.00
C SER A 144 -24.33 -11.01 18.08
N GLU A 145 -25.50 -10.59 18.58
CA GLU A 145 -26.71 -10.44 17.77
C GLU A 145 -26.60 -9.23 16.83
N GLN A 146 -26.13 -8.09 17.35
CA GLN A 146 -25.88 -6.90 16.54
C GLN A 146 -24.88 -7.17 15.42
N LEU A 147 -23.79 -7.89 15.74
CA LEU A 147 -22.80 -8.27 14.74
C LEU A 147 -23.43 -9.16 13.67
N LYS A 148 -24.26 -10.14 14.02
CA LYS A 148 -24.96 -10.98 13.04
C LYS A 148 -25.90 -10.20 12.13
N GLU A 149 -26.49 -9.12 12.62
CA GLU A 149 -27.37 -8.25 11.83
C GLU A 149 -26.59 -7.40 10.80
N VAL A 150 -25.46 -6.80 11.21
CA VAL A 150 -24.71 -5.84 10.36
C VAL A 150 -23.57 -6.46 9.57
N PHE A 151 -23.01 -7.57 10.04
CA PHE A 151 -21.84 -8.21 9.43
C PHE A 151 -22.10 -8.72 8.01
N PRO A 152 -23.24 -9.40 7.69
CA PRO A 152 -23.51 -9.85 6.33
C PRO A 152 -23.56 -8.71 5.31
N ALA A 153 -24.22 -7.60 5.66
CA ALA A 153 -24.30 -6.41 4.80
C ALA A 153 -22.93 -5.76 4.58
N THR A 154 -22.09 -5.70 5.63
CA THR A 154 -20.72 -5.20 5.53
C THR A 154 -19.86 -6.10 4.64
N MET A 155 -19.97 -7.42 4.80
CA MET A 155 -19.27 -8.40 3.97
C MET A 155 -19.65 -8.31 2.50
N GLU A 156 -20.95 -8.22 2.21
CA GLU A 156 -21.46 -8.05 0.85
C GLU A 156 -20.89 -6.77 0.22
N LEU A 157 -20.95 -5.65 0.94
CA LEU A 157 -20.39 -4.38 0.49
C LEU A 157 -18.88 -4.48 0.24
N CYS A 158 -18.13 -5.09 1.15
CA CYS A 158 -16.69 -5.26 1.01
C CYS A 158 -16.32 -6.13 -0.21
N ILE A 159 -17.03 -7.24 -0.42
CA ILE A 159 -16.77 -8.15 -1.54
C ILE A 159 -17.07 -7.45 -2.87
N LEU A 160 -18.21 -6.76 -2.96
CA LEU A 160 -18.58 -6.02 -4.18
C LEU A 160 -17.61 -4.87 -4.46
N ALA A 161 -17.28 -4.08 -3.45
CA ALA A 161 -16.33 -2.98 -3.58
C ALA A 161 -14.93 -3.48 -3.98
N PHE A 162 -14.45 -4.56 -3.34
CA PHE A 162 -13.17 -5.17 -3.67
C PHE A 162 -13.16 -5.76 -5.09
N GLY A 163 -14.22 -6.49 -5.46
CA GLY A 163 -14.40 -7.03 -6.80
C GLY A 163 -14.38 -5.92 -7.86
N PHE A 164 -15.14 -4.85 -7.64
CA PHE A 164 -15.15 -3.68 -8.53
C PHE A 164 -13.77 -3.01 -8.61
N ALA A 165 -13.08 -2.83 -7.47
CA ALA A 165 -11.74 -2.27 -7.42
C ALA A 165 -10.73 -3.11 -8.21
N LEU A 166 -10.83 -4.45 -8.17
CA LEU A 166 -10.00 -5.31 -9.00
C LEU A 166 -10.37 -5.21 -10.48
N MET A 167 -11.66 -5.30 -10.80
CA MET A 167 -12.15 -5.30 -12.18
C MET A 167 -11.85 -4.00 -12.92
N VAL A 168 -11.91 -2.85 -12.25
CA VAL A 168 -11.63 -1.54 -12.86
C VAL A 168 -10.21 -1.06 -12.59
N GLY A 169 -9.73 -1.22 -11.35
CA GLY A 169 -8.42 -0.73 -10.93
C GLY A 169 -7.27 -1.43 -11.62
N ILE A 170 -7.36 -2.76 -11.87
CA ILE A 170 -6.30 -3.48 -12.58
C ILE A 170 -6.20 -3.00 -14.04
N PRO A 171 -7.26 -2.99 -14.87
CA PRO A 171 -7.15 -2.50 -16.24
C PRO A 171 -6.72 -1.03 -16.34
N VAL A 172 -7.26 -0.15 -15.49
CA VAL A 172 -6.90 1.27 -15.48
C VAL A 172 -5.42 1.46 -15.08
N GLY A 173 -4.96 0.73 -14.06
CA GLY A 173 -3.55 0.73 -13.66
C GLY A 173 -2.62 0.18 -14.75
N MET A 174 -3.03 -0.89 -15.43
CA MET A 174 -2.29 -1.43 -16.58
C MET A 174 -2.22 -0.41 -17.73
N LEU A 175 -3.33 0.26 -18.05
CA LEU A 175 -3.37 1.30 -19.08
C LEU A 175 -2.43 2.47 -18.76
N ALA A 176 -2.41 2.94 -17.51
CA ALA A 176 -1.46 3.96 -17.08
C ALA A 176 0.00 3.48 -17.24
N GLY A 177 0.27 2.22 -16.86
CA GLY A 177 1.60 1.61 -17.02
C GLY A 177 2.06 1.49 -18.48
N VAL A 178 1.19 1.06 -19.39
CA VAL A 178 1.50 0.93 -20.82
C VAL A 178 1.62 2.29 -21.52
N THR A 179 0.85 3.29 -21.07
CA THR A 179 0.85 4.65 -21.63
C THR A 179 1.74 5.62 -20.86
N ARG A 180 2.76 5.10 -20.17
CA ARG A 180 3.67 5.88 -19.32
C ARG A 180 4.14 7.19 -19.98
N ASN A 181 4.08 8.28 -19.21
CA ASN A 181 4.41 9.66 -19.60
C ASN A 181 3.52 10.30 -20.68
N LYS A 182 2.49 9.59 -21.18
CA LYS A 182 1.50 10.14 -22.11
C LYS A 182 0.33 10.75 -21.34
N TRP A 183 -0.55 11.44 -22.06
CA TRP A 183 -1.71 12.09 -21.46
C TRP A 183 -2.63 11.14 -20.66
N PRO A 184 -2.92 9.90 -21.11
CA PRO A 184 -3.76 8.98 -20.34
C PRO A 184 -3.15 8.59 -18.98
N ASP A 185 -1.85 8.31 -18.93
CA ASP A 185 -1.13 8.06 -17.67
C ASP A 185 -1.22 9.27 -16.72
N ARG A 186 -0.94 10.48 -17.22
CA ARG A 186 -1.03 11.71 -16.40
C ARG A 186 -2.43 11.93 -15.85
N PHE A 187 -3.47 11.69 -16.65
CA PHE A 187 -4.86 11.83 -16.22
C PHE A 187 -5.24 10.80 -15.15
N ILE A 188 -4.92 9.52 -15.38
CA ILE A 188 -5.20 8.43 -14.43
C ILE A 188 -4.46 8.68 -13.11
N SER A 189 -3.16 9.02 -13.19
CA SER A 189 -2.33 9.29 -12.03
C SER A 189 -2.80 10.53 -11.24
N ALA A 190 -3.23 11.59 -11.93
CA ALA A 190 -3.81 12.77 -11.28
C ALA A 190 -5.12 12.42 -10.58
N LEU A 191 -6.01 11.67 -11.23
CA LEU A 191 -7.27 11.22 -10.64
C LEU A 191 -7.04 10.33 -9.41
N ALA A 192 -6.08 9.40 -9.48
CA ALA A 192 -5.70 8.56 -8.36
C ALA A 192 -5.15 9.38 -7.17
N LEU A 193 -4.31 10.38 -7.44
CA LEU A 193 -3.76 11.26 -6.42
C LEU A 193 -4.86 12.07 -5.72
N VAL A 194 -5.80 12.63 -6.50
CA VAL A 194 -6.97 13.35 -5.96
C VAL A 194 -7.82 12.41 -5.10
N GLY A 195 -8.12 11.21 -5.60
CA GLY A 195 -8.90 10.22 -4.85
C GLY A 195 -8.23 9.79 -3.54
N PHE A 196 -6.90 9.65 -3.53
CA PHE A 196 -6.14 9.30 -2.32
C PHE A 196 -6.06 10.47 -1.32
N SER A 197 -6.09 11.72 -1.80
CA SER A 197 -5.95 12.91 -0.96
C SER A 197 -7.26 13.33 -0.28
N ILE A 198 -8.41 12.94 -0.83
CA ILE A 198 -9.72 13.28 -0.27
C ILE A 198 -10.05 12.35 0.90
N PRO A 199 -10.36 12.87 2.10
CA PRO A 199 -10.82 12.03 3.21
C PRO A 199 -12.12 11.29 2.84
N VAL A 200 -12.18 9.99 3.17
CA VAL A 200 -13.32 9.12 2.83
C VAL A 200 -14.66 9.68 3.35
N PHE A 201 -14.68 10.26 4.54
CA PHE A 201 -15.89 10.85 5.12
C PHE A 201 -16.40 12.08 4.34
N TRP A 202 -15.50 12.90 3.78
CA TRP A 202 -15.86 14.03 2.92
C TRP A 202 -16.55 13.53 1.65
N LEU A 203 -15.98 12.49 1.04
CA LEU A 203 -16.55 11.88 -0.15
C LEU A 203 -17.96 11.32 0.15
N ALA A 204 -18.15 10.65 1.29
CA ALA A 204 -19.46 10.16 1.71
C ALA A 204 -20.49 11.30 1.87
N LEU A 205 -20.10 12.41 2.50
CA LEU A 205 -20.98 13.58 2.66
C LEU A 205 -21.39 14.21 1.32
N LEU A 206 -20.46 14.29 0.36
CA LEU A 206 -20.76 14.83 -0.98
C LEU A 206 -21.61 13.87 -1.83
N LEU A 207 -21.38 12.56 -1.71
CA LEU A 207 -22.10 11.56 -2.50
C LEU A 207 -23.50 11.25 -1.97
N THR A 208 -23.74 11.36 -0.66
CA THR A 208 -25.05 11.08 -0.05
C THR A 208 -26.22 11.81 -0.74
N PRO A 209 -26.19 13.15 -0.98
CA PRO A 209 -27.28 13.82 -1.67
C PRO A 209 -27.43 13.39 -3.13
N VAL A 210 -26.34 13.03 -3.81
CA VAL A 210 -26.36 12.54 -5.19
C VAL A 210 -27.06 11.19 -5.27
N PHE A 211 -26.71 10.25 -4.40
CA PHE A 211 -27.37 8.94 -4.30
C PHE A 211 -28.84 9.08 -3.93
N LEU A 212 -29.17 9.99 -3.00
CA LEU A 212 -30.56 10.25 -2.61
C LEU A 212 -31.39 10.80 -3.78
N ALA A 213 -30.84 11.74 -4.55
CA ALA A 213 -31.50 12.27 -5.74
C ALA A 213 -31.71 11.17 -6.79
N HIS A 214 -30.70 10.33 -7.05
CA HIS A 214 -30.82 9.22 -7.99
C HIS A 214 -31.85 8.18 -7.55
N ALA A 215 -31.87 7.83 -6.26
CA ALA A 215 -32.86 6.91 -5.69
C ALA A 215 -34.29 7.46 -5.79
N ARG A 216 -34.48 8.77 -5.55
CA ARG A 216 -35.79 9.43 -5.71
C ARG A 216 -36.29 9.42 -7.15
N LEU A 217 -35.39 9.67 -8.11
CA LEU A 217 -35.69 9.59 -9.53
C LEU A 217 -36.07 8.16 -9.94
N ALA A 218 -35.33 7.16 -9.47
CA ALA A 218 -35.63 5.75 -9.72
C ALA A 218 -36.97 5.31 -9.09
N ALA A 219 -37.34 5.88 -7.94
CA ALA A 219 -38.63 5.66 -7.28
C ALA A 219 -39.79 6.49 -7.85
N GLY A 220 -39.55 7.35 -8.85
CA GLY A 220 -40.58 8.19 -9.46
C GLY A 220 -41.12 9.32 -8.56
N ILE A 221 -40.45 9.61 -7.45
CA ILE A 221 -40.87 10.64 -6.48
C ILE A 221 -40.38 12.01 -7.01
N ARG A 222 -41.27 12.77 -7.66
CA ARG A 222 -40.99 14.16 -8.07
C ARG A 222 -40.93 15.05 -6.83
N SER A 223 -39.80 15.72 -6.62
CA SER A 223 -39.67 16.80 -5.63
C SER A 223 -40.41 18.05 -6.10
N PHE A 224 -41.30 18.58 -5.25
CA PHE A 224 -41.64 20.00 -5.24
C PHE A 224 -40.47 20.81 -4.67
#